data_AF-A0A820SJ43-F1
#
_entry.id   AF-A0A820SJ43-F1
#
_cell.length_a   1.000
_cell.length_b   1.000
_cell.length_c   1.000
_cell.angle_alpha   90.00
_cell.angle_beta   90.00
_cell.angle_gamma   90.00
#
_symmetry.space_group_name_H-M   'P 1'
#
loop_
_entity.id
_entity.type
_entity.pdbx_description
1 polymer ?
#
loop_
_entity_poly.entity_id
_entity_poly.type
_entity_poly.pdbx_seq_one_letter_code
_entity_poly.pdbx_strand_id
1 'polypeptide(L)'
;QSTASRDDNEHTHQSIATGNDIEYSNQSTATHDGTEYLHQSVGTHDNIAYSNQSVSTHDDIAYSNQSTGTRDDNEHTHQSIATGSDAEYLNQSVSTADNTEYSHRAVATHDDIEYLHQSVGTHDDIKYLNQSISTNDDTGY
;
A
#
# COMPACT_ATOMS: atom_id res chain seq x y z
N GLN A 1 19.66 -1.81 18.81
CA GLN A 1 20.13 -1.70 17.42
C GLN A 1 20.94 -2.94 17.10
N SER A 2 20.43 -3.80 16.23
CA SER A 2 21.25 -4.85 15.61
C SER A 2 21.69 -4.34 14.25
N THR A 3 23.01 -4.23 14.04
CA THR A 3 23.60 -3.98 12.72
C THR A 3 24.13 -5.33 12.23
N ALA A 4 23.24 -6.19 11.74
CA ALA A 4 23.61 -7.51 11.25
C ALA A 4 23.60 -7.49 9.72
N SER A 5 24.72 -7.88 9.11
CA SER A 5 24.83 -7.96 7.65
C SER A 5 24.42 -9.34 7.10
N ARG A 6 24.24 -10.37 7.94
CA ARG A 6 23.93 -11.76 7.52
C ARG A 6 23.49 -12.60 8.73
N ASP A 7 22.28 -12.43 9.26
CA ASP A 7 21.71 -13.39 10.22
C ASP A 7 20.19 -13.41 10.11
N ASP A 8 19.62 -14.61 9.99
CA ASP A 8 18.19 -14.87 10.10
C ASP A 8 17.76 -14.55 11.53
N ASN A 9 16.91 -13.55 11.70
CA ASN A 9 16.55 -13.03 13.02
C ASN A 9 15.06 -13.24 13.28
N GLU A 10 14.72 -14.08 14.26
CA GLU A 10 13.32 -14.36 14.63
C GLU A 10 12.62 -13.07 15.11
N HIS A 11 13.30 -12.23 15.90
CA HIS A 11 12.70 -11.03 16.49
C HIS A 11 13.64 -9.83 16.56
N THR A 12 13.27 -8.74 15.88
CA THR A 12 14.08 -7.51 15.87
C THR A 12 13.27 -6.28 16.30
N HIS A 13 13.80 -5.51 17.26
CA HIS A 13 13.15 -4.25 17.66
C HIS A 13 13.47 -3.08 16.72
N GLN A 14 14.72 -2.99 16.25
CA GLN A 14 15.17 -2.00 15.28
C GLN A 14 16.25 -2.63 14.41
N SER A 15 16.00 -2.67 13.10
CA SER A 15 16.94 -3.18 12.10
C SER A 15 17.31 -2.08 11.10
N ILE A 16 18.61 -1.99 10.81
CA ILE A 16 19.15 -1.29 9.64
C ILE A 16 20.06 -2.30 8.97
N ALA A 17 19.56 -2.94 7.92
CA ALA A 17 20.23 -4.07 7.28
C ALA A 17 19.99 -4.09 5.77
N THR A 18 20.80 -4.90 5.09
CA THR A 18 20.61 -5.27 3.68
C THR A 18 20.76 -6.79 3.61
N GLY A 19 19.68 -7.49 3.29
CA GLY A 19 19.61 -8.96 3.12
C GLY A 19 18.92 -9.75 4.24
N ASN A 20 18.48 -10.96 3.85
CA ASN A 20 17.75 -12.04 4.55
C ASN A 20 16.34 -11.72 5.08
N ASP A 21 15.58 -12.82 5.23
CA ASP A 21 14.21 -12.90 5.74
C ASP A 21 14.14 -12.58 7.24
N ILE A 22 13.10 -11.83 7.64
CA ILE A 22 12.80 -11.55 9.05
C ILE A 22 11.41 -12.08 9.38
N GLU A 23 11.28 -12.85 10.44
CA GLU A 23 9.96 -13.30 10.89
C GLU A 23 9.17 -12.13 11.52
N TYR A 24 9.79 -11.39 12.44
CA TYR A 24 9.15 -10.25 13.10
C TYR A 24 10.07 -9.03 13.26
N SER A 25 9.59 -7.88 12.81
CA SER A 25 10.26 -6.58 13.02
C SER A 25 9.29 -5.48 13.48
N ASN A 26 9.68 -4.78 14.55
CA ASN A 26 8.93 -3.61 15.02
C ASN A 26 9.23 -2.35 14.21
N GLN A 27 10.51 -2.13 13.87
CA GLN A 27 10.96 -0.97 13.10
C GLN A 27 12.09 -1.39 12.17
N SER A 28 11.89 -1.20 10.87
CA SER A 28 12.90 -1.49 9.86
C SER A 28 13.19 -0.28 8.98
N THR A 29 14.47 -0.06 8.69
CA THR A 29 14.91 0.86 7.63
C THR A 29 15.96 0.14 6.80
N ALA A 30 15.53 -0.57 5.78
CA ALA A 30 16.33 -1.65 5.20
C ALA A 30 15.92 -2.02 3.77
N THR A 31 16.73 -2.89 3.18
CA THR A 31 16.37 -3.69 2.00
C THR A 31 16.36 -5.16 2.37
N HIS A 32 15.20 -5.82 2.33
CA HIS A 32 15.02 -7.22 2.71
C HIS A 32 14.37 -8.04 1.60
N ASP A 33 14.73 -9.33 1.53
CA ASP A 33 14.14 -10.28 0.57
C ASP A 33 12.74 -10.73 1.03
N GLY A 34 12.47 -10.72 2.34
CA GLY A 34 11.19 -11.13 2.91
C GLY A 34 10.97 -10.68 4.36
N THR A 35 9.72 -10.39 4.73
CA THR A 35 9.33 -10.21 6.14
C THR A 35 7.93 -10.76 6.41
N GLU A 36 7.76 -11.61 7.43
CA GLU A 36 6.42 -12.14 7.73
C GLU A 36 5.55 -11.08 8.44
N TYR A 37 6.07 -10.45 9.50
CA TYR A 37 5.35 -9.42 10.23
C TYR A 37 6.19 -8.15 10.44
N LEU A 38 5.65 -7.03 9.97
CA LEU A 38 6.30 -5.73 10.03
C LEU A 38 5.37 -4.68 10.64
N HIS A 39 5.77 -4.12 11.79
CA HIS A 39 4.96 -3.09 12.43
C HIS A 39 5.15 -1.71 11.78
N GLN A 40 6.39 -1.32 11.51
CA GLN A 40 6.71 -0.05 10.89
C GLN A 40 7.95 -0.17 10.01
N SER A 41 7.86 0.28 8.76
CA SER A 41 9.01 0.27 7.85
C SER A 41 9.14 1.51 6.99
N VAL A 42 10.38 1.78 6.61
CA VAL A 42 10.74 2.71 5.53
C VAL A 42 11.82 2.03 4.69
N GLY A 43 11.55 1.65 3.45
CA GLY A 43 12.56 0.94 2.65
C GLY A 43 12.06 0.35 1.35
N THR A 44 12.75 -0.69 0.90
CA THR A 44 12.38 -1.51 -0.26
C THR A 44 12.43 -2.95 0.19
N HIS A 45 11.36 -3.71 0.04
CA HIS A 45 11.26 -5.10 0.49
C HIS A 45 10.69 -5.91 -0.64
N ASP A 46 11.28 -7.05 -0.98
CA ASP A 46 10.75 -7.85 -2.08
C ASP A 46 9.38 -8.45 -1.72
N ASN A 47 9.17 -8.88 -0.47
CA ASN A 47 7.89 -9.46 -0.02
C ASN A 47 7.60 -9.20 1.46
N ILE A 48 6.37 -8.81 1.80
CA ILE A 48 5.87 -8.70 3.18
C ILE A 48 4.52 -9.42 3.32
N ALA A 49 4.38 -10.35 4.27
CA ALA A 49 3.09 -10.99 4.48
C ALA A 49 2.11 -10.04 5.20
N TYR A 50 2.54 -9.38 6.28
CA TYR A 50 1.72 -8.44 7.04
C TYR A 50 2.48 -7.18 7.42
N SER A 51 1.91 -6.02 7.05
CA SER A 51 2.41 -4.69 7.42
C SER A 51 1.35 -3.87 8.15
N ASN A 52 1.71 -3.27 9.29
CA ASN A 52 0.85 -2.27 9.93
C ASN A 52 1.01 -0.88 9.30
N GLN A 53 2.25 -0.45 9.10
CA GLN A 53 2.59 0.85 8.52
C GLN A 53 3.84 0.71 7.64
N SER A 54 3.70 0.79 6.33
CA SER A 54 4.83 0.78 5.39
C SER A 54 4.94 2.11 4.65
N VAL A 55 6.18 2.57 4.52
CA VAL A 55 6.57 3.54 3.49
C VAL A 55 7.57 2.85 2.56
N SER A 56 7.13 2.50 1.36
CA SER A 56 7.83 1.55 0.51
C SER A 56 8.04 2.04 -0.91
N THR A 57 9.02 1.43 -1.58
CA THR A 57 9.26 1.59 -3.00
C THR A 57 9.59 0.22 -3.56
N HIS A 58 8.67 -0.36 -4.34
CA HIS A 58 8.75 -1.71 -4.92
C HIS A 58 8.62 -2.84 -3.90
N ASP A 59 7.43 -2.98 -3.30
CA ASP A 59 7.13 -4.08 -2.38
C ASP A 59 5.85 -4.84 -2.78
N ASP A 60 5.89 -6.17 -2.68
CA ASP A 60 4.70 -7.03 -2.72
C ASP A 60 4.22 -7.28 -1.28
N ILE A 61 3.00 -6.84 -0.94
CA ILE A 61 2.45 -6.98 0.42
C ILE A 61 1.09 -7.70 0.39
N ALA A 62 0.98 -8.85 1.07
CA ALA A 62 -0.31 -9.54 1.11
C ALA A 62 -1.35 -8.73 1.91
N TYR A 63 -0.98 -8.24 3.09
CA TYR A 63 -1.89 -7.46 3.94
C TYR A 63 -1.23 -6.20 4.49
N SER A 64 -1.81 -5.04 4.20
CA SER A 64 -1.38 -3.74 4.75
C SER A 64 -2.53 -2.99 5.42
N ASN A 65 -2.29 -2.52 6.65
CA ASN A 65 -3.23 -1.61 7.31
C ASN A 65 -3.09 -0.18 6.77
N GLN A 66 -1.86 0.31 6.64
CA GLN A 66 -1.54 1.61 6.09
C GLN A 66 -0.30 1.50 5.20
N SER A 67 -0.48 1.74 3.91
CA SER A 67 0.62 1.78 2.95
C SER A 67 0.79 3.17 2.37
N THR A 68 2.04 3.57 2.14
CA THR A 68 2.38 4.75 1.36
C THR A 68 3.57 4.40 0.47
N GLY A 69 3.42 4.47 -0.84
CA GLY A 69 4.49 4.00 -1.70
C GLY A 69 4.38 4.35 -3.17
N THR A 70 5.37 3.89 -3.91
CA THR A 70 5.44 4.02 -5.36
C THR A 70 5.72 2.64 -5.94
N ARG A 71 4.79 2.14 -6.76
CA ARG A 71 4.84 0.78 -7.34
C ARG A 71 4.83 -0.36 -6.31
N ASP A 72 3.80 -0.37 -5.47
CA ASP A 72 3.57 -1.48 -4.54
C ASP A 72 2.36 -2.30 -5.00
N ASP A 73 2.47 -3.63 -4.98
CA ASP A 73 1.38 -4.55 -5.29
C ASP A 73 0.84 -5.11 -3.98
N ASN A 74 -0.44 -4.87 -3.69
CA ASN A 74 -1.04 -5.30 -2.42
C ASN A 74 -2.30 -6.14 -2.63
N GLU A 75 -2.39 -7.33 -2.03
CA GLU A 75 -3.62 -8.11 -2.11
C GLU A 75 -4.76 -7.42 -1.33
N HIS A 76 -4.46 -6.99 -0.10
CA HIS A 76 -5.43 -6.33 0.77
C HIS A 76 -4.87 -5.10 1.47
N THR A 77 -5.45 -3.93 1.21
CA THR A 77 -5.07 -2.67 1.86
C THR A 77 -6.25 -1.96 2.53
N HIS A 78 -6.10 -1.60 3.81
CA HIS A 78 -7.12 -0.79 4.49
C HIS A 78 -7.04 0.69 4.11
N GLN A 79 -5.85 1.28 4.11
CA GLN A 79 -5.62 2.67 3.72
C GLN A 79 -4.35 2.76 2.87
N SER A 80 -4.47 3.35 1.68
CA SER A 80 -3.34 3.56 0.77
C SER A 80 -3.23 5.01 0.33
N ILE A 81 -1.99 5.49 0.27
CA ILE A 81 -1.62 6.68 -0.51
C ILE A 81 -0.51 6.27 -1.46
N ALA A 82 -0.83 6.04 -2.73
CA ALA A 82 0.11 5.43 -3.66
C ALA A 82 0.12 6.10 -5.04
N THR A 83 1.21 5.85 -5.75
CA THR A 83 1.34 6.22 -7.17
C THR A 83 1.81 5.00 -7.96
N GLY A 84 0.99 4.48 -8.87
CA GLY A 84 1.38 3.40 -9.78
C GLY A 84 1.32 2.02 -9.13
N SER A 85 0.26 1.72 -8.37
CA SER A 85 0.09 0.52 -7.56
C SER A 85 -1.07 -0.35 -8.02
N ASP A 86 -0.95 -1.66 -7.83
CA ASP A 86 -2.05 -2.60 -8.04
C ASP A 86 -2.59 -3.11 -6.70
N ALA A 87 -3.91 -3.25 -6.58
CA ALA A 87 -4.52 -3.88 -5.43
C ALA A 87 -5.76 -4.73 -5.75
N GLU A 88 -5.90 -5.89 -5.11
CA GLU A 88 -7.14 -6.68 -5.28
C GLU A 88 -8.28 -6.06 -4.46
N TYR A 89 -8.03 -5.78 -3.18
CA TYR A 89 -9.01 -5.16 -2.29
C TYR A 89 -8.48 -3.94 -1.57
N LEU A 90 -9.23 -2.84 -1.66
CA LEU A 90 -8.84 -1.59 -1.07
C LEU A 90 -10.02 -0.89 -0.36
N ASN A 91 -9.86 -0.58 0.93
CA ASN A 91 -10.95 0.09 1.66
C ASN A 91 -10.98 1.61 1.45
N GLN A 92 -9.83 2.27 1.48
CA GLN A 92 -9.69 3.72 1.28
C GLN A 92 -8.41 4.07 0.55
N SER A 93 -8.50 4.69 -0.64
CA SER A 93 -7.33 5.17 -1.39
C SER A 93 -7.34 6.67 -1.60
N VAL A 94 -6.13 7.22 -1.64
CA VAL A 94 -5.81 8.43 -2.40
C VAL A 94 -4.71 8.07 -3.39
N SER A 95 -5.03 8.02 -4.68
CA SER A 95 -4.15 7.41 -5.69
C SER A 95 -3.96 8.27 -6.94
N THR A 96 -2.84 8.03 -7.61
CA THR A 96 -2.63 8.48 -8.99
C THR A 96 -2.12 7.30 -9.83
N ALA A 97 -2.96 6.81 -10.76
CA ALA A 97 -2.69 5.73 -11.71
C ALA A 97 -2.56 4.34 -11.09
N ASP A 98 -3.68 3.80 -10.57
CA ASP A 98 -3.72 2.46 -9.98
C ASP A 98 -4.73 1.53 -10.70
N ASN A 99 -4.49 0.23 -10.61
CA ASN A 99 -5.45 -0.80 -11.02
C ASN A 99 -6.02 -1.47 -9.77
N THR A 100 -7.35 -1.54 -9.63
CA THR A 100 -7.97 -2.13 -8.45
C THR A 100 -9.20 -2.98 -8.80
N GLU A 101 -9.27 -4.21 -8.30
CA GLU A 101 -10.46 -5.04 -8.52
C GLU A 101 -11.65 -4.52 -7.69
N TYR A 102 -11.46 -4.35 -6.38
CA TYR A 102 -12.49 -3.86 -5.47
C TYR A 102 -12.02 -2.71 -4.60
N SER A 103 -12.73 -1.57 -4.69
CA SER A 103 -12.51 -0.43 -3.80
C SER A 103 -13.80 0.03 -3.10
N HIS A 104 -13.72 0.26 -1.78
CA HIS A 104 -14.86 0.79 -1.03
C HIS A 104 -14.94 2.32 -1.10
N ARG A 105 -13.80 3.02 -1.04
CA ARG A 105 -13.72 4.49 -1.18
C ARG A 105 -12.43 4.88 -1.91
N ALA A 106 -12.57 5.65 -2.99
CA ALA A 106 -11.42 6.18 -3.73
C ALA A 106 -11.50 7.71 -3.88
N VAL A 107 -10.34 8.35 -3.74
CA VAL A 107 -10.08 9.71 -4.19
C VAL A 107 -8.96 9.64 -5.22
N ALA A 108 -9.30 9.79 -6.49
CA ALA A 108 -8.36 9.52 -7.57
C ALA A 108 -8.39 10.57 -8.68
N THR A 109 -7.32 10.60 -9.47
CA THR A 109 -7.21 11.42 -10.67
C THR A 109 -7.29 10.61 -11.97
N HIS A 110 -6.75 9.39 -12.01
CA HIS A 110 -6.73 8.41 -13.11
C HIS A 110 -6.62 7.02 -12.49
N ASP A 111 -7.59 6.12 -12.68
CA ASP A 111 -7.55 4.73 -12.19
C ASP A 111 -8.35 3.80 -13.13
N ASP A 112 -7.96 2.51 -13.15
CA ASP A 112 -8.73 1.38 -13.69
C ASP A 112 -9.34 0.60 -12.50
N ILE A 113 -10.66 0.69 -12.30
CA ILE A 113 -11.33 0.00 -11.18
C ILE A 113 -12.48 -0.89 -11.66
N GLU A 114 -12.48 -2.17 -11.27
CA GLU A 114 -13.59 -3.06 -11.62
C GLU A 114 -14.86 -2.73 -10.81
N TYR A 115 -14.75 -2.64 -9.49
CA TYR A 115 -15.88 -2.32 -8.60
C TYR A 115 -15.53 -1.23 -7.60
N LEU A 116 -16.24 -0.11 -7.67
CA LEU A 116 -16.09 1.02 -6.74
C LEU A 116 -17.40 1.32 -6.00
N HIS A 117 -17.37 1.31 -4.67
CA HIS A 117 -18.55 1.64 -3.88
C HIS A 117 -18.75 3.16 -3.76
N GLN A 118 -17.73 3.94 -3.43
CA GLN A 118 -17.84 5.39 -3.30
C GLN A 118 -16.64 6.13 -3.88
N SER A 119 -16.91 7.20 -4.61
CA SER A 119 -15.92 7.96 -5.36
C SER A 119 -15.98 9.47 -5.07
N VAL A 120 -14.81 10.12 -4.98
CA VAL A 120 -14.64 11.58 -4.98
C VAL A 120 -13.50 11.95 -5.94
N GLY A 121 -13.78 12.58 -7.08
CA GLY A 121 -12.72 13.01 -8.02
C GLY A 121 -13.03 12.72 -9.49
N THR A 122 -12.00 12.72 -10.32
CA THR A 122 -12.05 12.39 -11.76
C THR A 122 -11.48 11.00 -11.97
N HIS A 123 -12.19 10.15 -12.71
CA HIS A 123 -11.82 8.75 -12.89
C HIS A 123 -11.88 8.45 -14.39
N ASP A 124 -10.92 7.66 -14.85
CA ASP A 124 -10.78 7.35 -16.27
C ASP A 124 -11.63 6.14 -16.63
N ASP A 125 -11.50 5.02 -15.90
CA ASP A 125 -12.13 3.76 -16.26
C ASP A 125 -12.66 3.02 -15.01
N ILE A 126 -13.98 3.09 -14.78
CA ILE A 126 -14.67 2.31 -13.74
C ILE A 126 -15.76 1.44 -14.37
N LYS A 127 -15.68 0.12 -14.18
CA LYS A 127 -16.68 -0.82 -14.74
C LYS A 127 -17.99 -0.79 -13.97
N TYR A 128 -17.94 -0.76 -12.63
CA TYR A 128 -19.11 -0.68 -11.76
C TYR A 128 -18.93 0.35 -10.65
N LEU A 129 -19.86 1.32 -10.56
CA LEU A 129 -19.85 2.38 -9.56
C LEU A 129 -21.20 2.45 -8.82
N ASN A 130 -21.16 2.38 -7.48
CA ASN A 130 -22.38 2.49 -6.65
C ASN A 130 -22.72 3.95 -6.33
N GLN A 131 -21.75 4.76 -5.87
CA GLN A 131 -21.98 6.16 -5.50
C GLN A 131 -20.85 7.10 -5.95
N SER A 132 -21.21 8.20 -6.62
CA SER A 132 -20.28 9.28 -6.97
C SER A 132 -20.60 10.55 -6.20
N ILE A 133 -19.57 11.22 -5.68
CA ILE A 133 -19.64 12.58 -5.14
C ILE A 133 -18.83 13.46 -6.10
N SER A 134 -19.53 14.19 -6.98
CA SER A 134 -18.87 15.15 -7.87
C SER A 134 -18.60 16.44 -7.11
N THR A 135 -17.39 16.97 -7.21
CA THR A 135 -17.00 18.28 -6.65
C THR A 135 -17.35 19.44 -7.57
N ASN A 136 -18.28 19.28 -8.51
CA ASN A 136 -18.84 20.41 -9.25
C ASN A 136 -19.77 21.22 -8.34
N ASP A 137 -19.18 22.06 -7.49
CA ASP A 137 -19.85 23.26 -7.01
C ASP A 137 -20.01 24.21 -8.22
N ASP A 138 -21.00 23.93 -9.08
CA ASP A 138 -21.58 24.97 -9.93
C ASP A 138 -22.45 25.85 -9.03
N THR A 139 -21.79 26.63 -8.17
CA THR A 139 -22.43 27.79 -7.54
C THR A 139 -22.49 28.88 -8.59
N GLY A 140 -23.45 28.73 -9.51
CA GLY A 140 -23.78 29.75 -10.49
C GLY A 140 -24.10 31.08 -9.78
N TYR A 141 -23.19 32.05 -9.92
CA TYR A 141 -23.40 33.47 -9.67
C TYR A 141 -23.53 34.22 -10.98
#